data_AF-A0A8K0R0A9-F1
#
_entry.id   AF-A0A8K0R0A9-F1
#
_cell.length_a   1.000
_cell.length_b   1.000
_cell.length_c   1.000
_cell.angle_alpha   90.00
_cell.angle_beta   90.00
_cell.angle_gamma   90.00
#
_symmetry.space_group_name_H-M   'P 1'
#
loop_
_entity.id
_entity.type
_entity.pdbx_description
1 polymer ?
#
loop_
_entity_poly.entity_id
_entity_poly.type
_entity_poly.pdbx_seq_one_letter_code
_entity_poly.pdbx_strand_id
1 'polypeptide(L)'
;MRSLLLVAATLVPVVLGVARGGSCGASGGKCDTGLCCSQYGYCDTTEWHCGTGCQSTYGTCYGLTPPPVARANDACGAGKTSCGGTNLCCSQYGYCGTTTDYCGTGCQSGFGKCNAAASSSARVSSSSPASSSPAPASSSSSRASSSSAPASSSSAPASSSSAPTSSSSSRASSSSVSASSSAVPSSGVYAYLDEKCGPTVGKKAAPGMSADSGLCCSAAGTAGYTDAHCLNGCQTAWGRCGKVNPVVRDRCSKAGTFALTFDDGPSVLTQGLLNYLNAQNIKATFFVNGLNWKNAETRNPLPGLYALRNVVKAAYDSGHQICSHTWSHTDLVTVDQYNITYEVSRLNNAFRQILGVVPTCFRPPYGDYDLNSLAVLQGMGYGEDSGGAIVTWDLDPVDWDPSQHGNTPTVQIADMVREFKDQIGSVQPGASTFTTLNHDVHNTTADFRTTAQGGNYPNVVPLAQKVVELLKPNGWNFVTLDECMGKAPGSFYRPATKSDTVCSDPATLARNPNACFV
;
A
#
# COMPACT_ATOMS: atom_id res chain seq x y z
N MET A 1 -36.54 -18.62 -71.61
CA MET A 1 -35.59 -19.11 -70.58
C MET A 1 -34.75 -17.93 -70.09
N ARG A 2 -35.10 -17.33 -68.95
CA ARG A 2 -34.23 -16.38 -68.23
C ARG A 2 -34.24 -16.82 -66.77
N SER A 3 -33.15 -17.47 -66.36
CA SER A 3 -32.93 -17.91 -64.98
C SER A 3 -32.73 -16.69 -64.08
N LEU A 4 -33.59 -16.56 -63.08
CA LEU A 4 -33.39 -15.67 -61.95
C LEU A 4 -32.39 -16.36 -61.00
N LEU A 5 -31.19 -15.79 -60.89
CA LEU A 5 -30.18 -16.22 -59.92
C LEU A 5 -30.59 -15.71 -58.53
N LEU A 6 -30.93 -16.62 -57.62
CA LEU A 6 -31.02 -16.32 -56.18
C LEU A 6 -29.59 -16.16 -55.65
N VAL A 7 -29.23 -14.96 -55.19
CA VAL A 7 -28.01 -14.74 -54.39
C VAL A 7 -28.38 -14.96 -52.92
N ALA A 8 -27.93 -16.07 -52.35
CA ALA A 8 -28.00 -16.32 -50.92
C ALA A 8 -26.95 -15.44 -50.23
N ALA A 9 -27.40 -14.48 -49.42
CA ALA A 9 -26.52 -13.71 -48.54
C ALA A 9 -26.10 -14.60 -47.36
N THR A 10 -24.82 -14.99 -47.32
CA THR A 10 -24.22 -15.62 -46.15
C THR A 10 -23.99 -14.55 -45.07
N LEU A 11 -24.80 -14.60 -44.00
CA LEU A 11 -24.50 -13.86 -42.77
C LEU A 11 -23.23 -14.46 -42.14
N VAL A 12 -22.12 -13.73 -42.23
CA VAL A 12 -20.92 -14.02 -41.44
C VAL A 12 -21.23 -13.61 -39.99
N PRO A 13 -21.16 -14.50 -39.00
CA PRO A 13 -21.34 -14.11 -37.61
C PRO A 13 -20.17 -13.20 -37.23
N VAL A 14 -20.47 -11.93 -36.92
CA VAL A 14 -19.50 -11.02 -36.31
C VAL A 14 -19.29 -11.50 -34.89
N VAL A 15 -18.14 -12.13 -34.61
CA VAL A 15 -17.74 -12.46 -33.25
C VAL A 15 -17.40 -11.14 -32.56
N LEU A 16 -18.34 -10.61 -31.78
CA LEU A 16 -18.12 -9.44 -30.94
C LEU A 16 -17.07 -9.80 -29.89
N GLY A 17 -16.02 -8.98 -29.80
CA GLY A 17 -15.03 -9.13 -28.74
C GLY A 17 -15.60 -8.73 -27.38
N VAL A 18 -14.94 -9.20 -26.33
CA VAL A 18 -15.31 -8.92 -24.95
C VAL A 18 -14.74 -7.57 -24.56
N ALA A 19 -15.62 -6.64 -24.23
CA ALA A 19 -15.26 -5.29 -23.79
C ALA A 19 -14.51 -5.28 -22.45
N ARG A 20 -13.94 -4.12 -22.10
CA ARG A 20 -13.19 -3.91 -20.85
C ARG A 20 -14.03 -4.29 -19.62
N GLY A 21 -13.44 -5.07 -18.71
CA GLY A 21 -14.09 -5.63 -17.52
C GLY A 21 -14.92 -6.89 -17.78
N GLY A 22 -15.12 -7.28 -19.04
CA GLY A 22 -15.81 -8.52 -19.38
C GLY A 22 -14.92 -9.76 -19.20
N SER A 23 -15.56 -10.90 -18.95
CA SER A 23 -14.87 -12.19 -18.76
C SER A 23 -14.34 -12.76 -20.08
N CYS A 24 -13.09 -13.22 -20.10
CA CYS A 24 -12.39 -13.76 -21.27
C CYS A 24 -11.65 -15.04 -20.92
N GLY A 25 -11.14 -15.74 -21.94
CA GLY A 25 -10.44 -17.02 -21.78
C GLY A 25 -11.18 -18.17 -22.46
N ALA A 26 -10.79 -19.41 -22.17
CA ALA A 26 -11.36 -20.61 -22.80
C ALA A 26 -12.89 -20.71 -22.69
N SER A 27 -13.46 -20.17 -21.60
CA SER A 27 -14.91 -20.10 -21.35
C SER A 27 -15.53 -18.71 -21.57
N GLY A 28 -14.73 -17.67 -21.74
CA GLY A 28 -15.18 -16.26 -21.79
C GLY A 28 -15.06 -15.58 -23.16
N GLY A 29 -14.34 -16.17 -24.12
CA GLY A 29 -14.12 -15.55 -25.44
C GLY A 29 -12.91 -14.63 -25.48
N LYS A 30 -12.73 -13.94 -26.61
CA LYS A 30 -11.58 -13.03 -26.84
C LYS A 30 -11.96 -11.60 -26.53
N CYS A 31 -11.07 -10.87 -25.89
CA CYS A 31 -11.20 -9.45 -25.65
C CYS A 31 -11.23 -8.63 -26.94
N ASP A 32 -11.86 -7.46 -26.87
CA ASP A 32 -11.79 -6.45 -27.92
C ASP A 32 -10.35 -6.05 -28.24
N THR A 33 -10.15 -5.57 -29.47
CA THR A 33 -8.83 -5.17 -29.97
C THR A 33 -8.17 -4.16 -29.04
N GLY A 34 -6.93 -4.43 -28.64
CA GLY A 34 -6.14 -3.57 -27.74
C GLY A 34 -6.27 -3.93 -26.26
N LEU A 35 -7.27 -4.73 -25.88
CA LEU A 35 -7.43 -5.26 -24.52
C LEU A 35 -6.72 -6.60 -24.36
N CYS A 36 -6.23 -6.84 -23.15
CA CYS A 36 -5.64 -8.10 -22.79
C CYS A 36 -6.53 -8.91 -21.87
N CYS A 37 -6.59 -10.20 -22.14
CA CYS A 37 -7.15 -11.16 -21.22
C CYS A 37 -6.12 -11.51 -20.15
N SER A 38 -6.32 -11.06 -18.90
CA SER A 38 -5.45 -11.43 -17.79
C SER A 38 -5.50 -12.93 -17.53
N GLN A 39 -4.50 -13.48 -16.84
CA GLN A 39 -4.53 -14.86 -16.31
C GLN A 39 -5.78 -15.18 -15.46
N TYR A 40 -6.50 -14.16 -14.98
CA TYR A 40 -7.72 -14.30 -14.20
C TYR A 40 -9.01 -14.27 -15.05
N GLY A 41 -8.87 -14.17 -16.37
CA GLY A 41 -9.98 -14.27 -17.31
C GLY A 41 -10.80 -12.98 -17.42
N TYR A 42 -10.17 -11.81 -17.41
CA TYR A 42 -10.86 -10.52 -17.66
C TYR A 42 -10.10 -9.63 -18.64
N CYS A 43 -10.83 -8.82 -19.41
CA CYS A 43 -10.30 -7.90 -20.41
C CYS A 43 -9.94 -6.52 -19.85
N ASP A 44 -8.69 -6.08 -19.98
CA ASP A 44 -8.27 -4.72 -19.59
C ASP A 44 -6.95 -4.31 -20.28
N THR A 45 -6.51 -3.06 -20.07
CA THR A 45 -5.24 -2.50 -20.60
C THR A 45 -4.24 -2.14 -19.51
N THR A 46 -4.52 -2.48 -18.25
CA THR A 46 -3.67 -2.12 -17.11
C THR A 46 -2.36 -2.91 -17.10
N GLU A 47 -1.35 -2.41 -16.38
CA GLU A 47 -0.05 -3.05 -16.23
C GLU A 47 -0.14 -4.51 -15.75
N TRP A 48 -1.17 -4.86 -14.97
CA TRP A 48 -1.42 -6.24 -14.53
C TRP A 48 -1.94 -7.17 -15.62
N HIS A 49 -2.60 -6.63 -16.64
CA HIS A 49 -3.05 -7.38 -17.80
C HIS A 49 -1.93 -7.43 -18.85
N CYS A 50 -1.28 -6.29 -19.10
CA CYS A 50 -0.32 -6.15 -20.18
C CYS A 50 1.15 -6.42 -19.82
N GLY A 51 1.54 -6.26 -18.56
CA GLY A 51 2.91 -6.43 -18.08
C GLY A 51 3.19 -7.77 -17.39
N THR A 52 2.16 -8.46 -16.87
CA THR A 52 2.36 -9.63 -15.99
C THR A 52 1.97 -10.98 -16.60
N GLY A 53 1.42 -11.03 -17.82
CA GLY A 53 1.10 -12.29 -18.49
C GLY A 53 -0.21 -12.24 -19.26
N CYS A 54 -0.19 -11.56 -20.42
CA CYS A 54 -1.35 -11.53 -21.28
C CYS A 54 -1.62 -12.91 -21.89
N GLN A 55 -2.85 -13.43 -21.73
CA GLN A 55 -3.28 -14.62 -22.46
C GLN A 55 -3.47 -14.26 -23.94
N SER A 56 -2.40 -14.32 -24.72
CA SER A 56 -2.32 -13.85 -26.10
C SER A 56 -3.33 -14.51 -27.04
N THR A 57 -3.83 -15.70 -26.68
CA THR A 57 -4.92 -16.38 -27.40
C THR A 57 -6.25 -15.61 -27.30
N TYR A 58 -6.47 -14.91 -26.19
CA TYR A 58 -7.74 -14.27 -25.82
C TYR A 58 -7.66 -12.74 -25.69
N GLY A 59 -6.52 -12.11 -25.98
CA GLY A 59 -6.38 -10.65 -26.03
C GLY A 59 -4.99 -10.21 -26.49
N THR A 60 -4.85 -8.98 -26.97
CA THR A 60 -3.57 -8.44 -27.48
C THR A 60 -3.46 -6.98 -27.05
N CYS A 61 -2.58 -6.68 -26.08
CA CYS A 61 -2.30 -5.32 -25.64
C CYS A 61 -1.76 -4.47 -26.79
N TYR A 62 -2.43 -3.38 -27.18
CA TYR A 62 -1.83 -2.34 -28.02
C TYR A 62 -2.54 -0.99 -27.87
N GLY A 63 -1.76 0.08 -27.67
CA GLY A 63 -2.27 1.46 -27.70
C GLY A 63 -1.45 2.57 -27.03
N LEU A 64 -0.40 2.29 -26.25
CA LEU A 64 0.54 3.30 -25.76
C LEU A 64 1.96 2.74 -25.87
N THR A 65 2.91 3.63 -26.21
CA THR A 65 4.38 3.57 -26.14
C THR A 65 5.03 2.27 -25.60
N PRO A 66 6.15 1.80 -26.19
CA PRO A 66 6.75 0.48 -25.92
C PRO A 66 6.86 0.18 -24.41
N PRO A 67 6.77 -1.11 -24.00
CA PRO A 67 6.75 -1.52 -22.59
C PRO A 67 7.88 -0.83 -21.81
N PRO A 68 7.72 -0.51 -20.50
CA PRO A 68 8.80 0.07 -19.72
C PRO A 68 10.01 -0.85 -19.83
N VAL A 69 10.95 -0.41 -20.65
CA VAL A 69 12.18 -1.12 -20.91
C VAL A 69 13.08 -0.89 -19.71
N ALA A 70 13.72 -1.95 -19.24
CA ALA A 70 14.64 -1.89 -18.11
C ALA A 70 15.78 -0.91 -18.44
N ARG A 71 15.98 0.09 -17.58
CA ARG A 71 17.08 1.05 -17.64
C ARG A 71 18.37 0.37 -17.17
N ALA A 72 19.50 1.09 -17.20
CA ALA A 72 20.75 0.56 -16.67
C ALA A 72 20.56 0.10 -15.22
N ASN A 73 21.00 -1.12 -14.91
CA ASN A 73 20.87 -1.82 -13.63
C ASN A 73 19.50 -2.42 -13.30
N ASP A 74 18.49 -2.27 -14.15
CA ASP A 74 17.20 -2.93 -13.96
C ASP A 74 17.26 -4.41 -14.35
N ALA A 75 16.36 -5.21 -13.77
CA ALA A 75 16.27 -6.64 -14.03
C ALA A 75 15.63 -6.96 -15.40
N CYS A 76 16.19 -7.94 -16.11
CA CYS A 76 15.80 -8.33 -17.47
C CYS A 76 15.92 -9.84 -17.72
N GLY A 77 15.37 -10.33 -18.82
CA GLY A 77 15.48 -11.74 -19.25
C GLY A 77 14.13 -12.43 -19.47
N ALA A 78 14.14 -13.75 -19.72
CA ALA A 78 12.92 -14.53 -19.94
C ALA A 78 11.95 -14.42 -18.76
N GLY A 79 10.72 -13.99 -19.02
CA GLY A 79 9.70 -13.72 -17.99
C GLY A 79 9.83 -12.35 -17.29
N LYS A 80 10.75 -11.48 -17.75
CA LYS A 80 10.94 -10.09 -17.31
C LYS A 80 10.93 -9.15 -18.53
N THR A 81 11.16 -7.84 -18.30
CA THR A 81 11.25 -6.84 -19.38
C THR A 81 12.59 -6.91 -20.15
N SER A 82 12.65 -6.27 -21.31
CA SER A 82 13.89 -6.10 -22.10
C SER A 82 14.59 -4.79 -21.78
N CYS A 83 15.91 -4.76 -21.94
CA CYS A 83 16.71 -3.56 -21.73
C CYS A 83 16.41 -2.48 -22.77
N GLY A 84 16.31 -1.24 -22.30
CA GLY A 84 15.91 -0.08 -23.08
C GLY A 84 17.05 0.82 -23.50
N GLY A 85 16.95 1.40 -24.69
CA GLY A 85 17.95 2.31 -25.23
C GLY A 85 18.91 1.62 -26.22
N THR A 86 19.69 2.44 -26.91
CA THR A 86 20.75 1.98 -27.83
C THR A 86 21.96 1.56 -27.01
N ASN A 87 22.48 0.35 -27.25
CA ASN A 87 23.65 -0.23 -26.58
C ASN A 87 23.45 -0.75 -25.14
N LEU A 88 22.22 -1.07 -24.75
CA LEU A 88 21.91 -1.69 -23.47
C LEU A 88 21.63 -3.19 -23.66
N CYS A 89 22.40 -4.06 -22.99
CA CYS A 89 22.16 -5.50 -23.04
C CYS A 89 21.85 -6.13 -21.69
N CYS A 90 20.97 -7.14 -21.74
CA CYS A 90 20.70 -8.04 -20.63
C CYS A 90 21.83 -9.06 -20.49
N SER A 91 22.58 -8.97 -19.39
CA SER A 91 23.65 -9.93 -19.08
C SER A 91 23.08 -11.31 -18.75
N GLN A 92 23.93 -12.34 -18.74
CA GLN A 92 23.58 -13.67 -18.24
C GLN A 92 23.09 -13.70 -16.78
N TYR A 93 23.36 -12.64 -16.01
CA TYR A 93 22.90 -12.48 -14.63
C TYR A 93 21.53 -11.80 -14.52
N GLY A 94 20.93 -11.42 -15.65
CA GLY A 94 19.56 -10.89 -15.70
C GLY A 94 19.46 -9.41 -15.33
N TYR A 95 20.48 -8.61 -15.65
CA TYR A 95 20.49 -7.16 -15.47
C TYR A 95 20.96 -6.41 -16.71
N CYS A 96 20.41 -5.22 -16.92
CA CYS A 96 20.75 -4.35 -18.04
C CYS A 96 22.01 -3.53 -17.81
N GLY A 97 22.91 -3.49 -18.80
CA GLY A 97 24.11 -2.67 -18.74
C GLY A 97 24.76 -2.46 -20.11
N THR A 98 25.79 -1.62 -20.14
CA THR A 98 26.47 -1.18 -21.38
C THR A 98 27.95 -1.51 -21.43
N THR A 99 28.54 -2.03 -20.35
CA THR A 99 29.98 -2.32 -20.27
C THR A 99 30.31 -3.65 -20.96
N THR A 100 31.60 -3.94 -21.13
CA THR A 100 32.09 -5.21 -21.72
C THR A 100 31.55 -6.44 -21.01
N ASP A 101 31.23 -6.35 -19.71
CA ASP A 101 30.65 -7.47 -18.95
C ASP A 101 29.21 -7.82 -19.39
N TYR A 102 28.52 -6.86 -20.02
CA TYR A 102 27.16 -7.03 -20.57
C TYR A 102 27.21 -7.24 -22.09
N CYS A 103 28.14 -6.55 -22.78
CA CYS A 103 28.24 -6.51 -24.24
C CYS A 103 29.36 -7.36 -24.87
N GLY A 104 30.19 -8.02 -24.07
CA GLY A 104 31.29 -8.89 -24.52
C GLY A 104 30.80 -10.28 -24.91
N THR A 105 30.73 -11.21 -23.95
CA THR A 105 30.21 -12.58 -24.15
C THR A 105 29.17 -12.87 -23.07
N GLY A 106 27.89 -12.92 -23.44
CA GLY A 106 26.79 -13.13 -22.49
C GLY A 106 25.57 -12.24 -22.70
N CYS A 107 25.53 -11.46 -23.78
CA CYS A 107 24.38 -10.64 -24.14
C CYS A 107 23.19 -11.52 -24.57
N GLN A 108 22.10 -11.49 -23.81
CA GLN A 108 20.86 -12.19 -24.17
C GLN A 108 20.12 -11.38 -25.25
N SER A 109 20.37 -11.71 -26.52
CA SER A 109 19.90 -10.95 -27.70
C SER A 109 18.38 -10.81 -27.83
N GLY A 110 17.61 -11.68 -27.17
CA GLY A 110 16.15 -11.56 -27.05
C GLY A 110 15.66 -10.49 -26.07
N PHE A 111 16.55 -9.96 -25.21
CA PHE A 111 16.21 -9.07 -24.09
C PHE A 111 17.11 -7.82 -24.00
N GLY A 112 17.93 -7.54 -25.01
CA GLY A 112 18.78 -6.35 -25.10
C GLY A 112 19.70 -6.39 -26.33
N LYS A 113 20.29 -5.24 -26.70
CA LYS A 113 21.15 -5.12 -27.89
C LYS A 113 22.37 -4.23 -27.62
N CYS A 114 23.55 -4.73 -27.95
CA CYS A 114 24.78 -3.94 -28.03
C CYS A 114 25.00 -3.44 -29.46
N ASN A 115 25.57 -2.25 -29.61
CA ASN A 115 25.92 -1.72 -30.92
C ASN A 115 27.14 -2.48 -31.46
N ALA A 116 27.08 -2.89 -32.73
CA ALA A 116 28.18 -3.57 -33.43
C ALA A 116 29.49 -2.74 -33.52
N ALA A 117 29.47 -1.46 -33.12
CA ALA A 117 30.63 -0.58 -33.12
C ALA A 117 31.64 -0.83 -31.99
N ALA A 118 31.35 -1.74 -31.04
CA ALA A 118 32.35 -2.24 -30.08
C ALA A 118 33.01 -3.56 -30.53
N SER A 119 32.82 -3.95 -31.79
CA SER A 119 33.42 -5.15 -32.38
C SER A 119 34.20 -4.80 -33.65
N SER A 120 35.10 -3.84 -33.56
CA SER A 120 36.16 -3.66 -34.57
C SER A 120 37.39 -2.98 -33.98
N SER A 121 38.22 -3.78 -33.33
CA SER A 121 39.68 -3.64 -33.37
C SER A 121 40.27 -5.02 -33.10
N ALA A 122 40.27 -5.86 -34.14
CA ALA A 122 41.04 -7.09 -34.14
C ALA A 122 42.36 -6.87 -34.90
N ARG A 123 43.45 -6.99 -34.14
CA ARG A 123 44.79 -7.51 -34.48
C ARG A 123 45.59 -6.90 -35.65
N VAL A 124 46.82 -6.52 -35.32
CA VAL A 124 47.99 -6.82 -36.16
C VAL A 124 49.02 -7.57 -35.31
N SER A 125 49.51 -8.69 -35.85
CA SER A 125 50.52 -9.59 -35.26
C SER A 125 51.92 -9.22 -35.74
N SER A 126 52.95 -9.48 -34.92
CA SER A 126 54.30 -9.85 -35.43
C SER A 126 55.13 -10.64 -34.40
N SER A 127 55.32 -11.93 -34.73
CA SER A 127 56.52 -12.81 -34.59
C SER A 127 57.37 -12.89 -33.31
N SER A 128 57.54 -14.13 -32.83
CA SER A 128 58.49 -14.65 -31.82
C SER A 128 59.97 -14.71 -32.29
N PRO A 129 60.95 -15.12 -31.44
CA PRO A 129 61.20 -16.56 -31.16
C PRO A 129 61.59 -16.99 -29.71
N ALA A 130 61.46 -18.31 -29.48
CA ALA A 130 61.98 -19.31 -28.51
C ALA A 130 62.89 -18.88 -27.30
N SER A 131 62.90 -19.55 -26.12
CA SER A 131 63.16 -20.99 -25.85
C SER A 131 62.91 -21.46 -24.40
N SER A 132 62.74 -22.79 -24.24
CA SER A 132 63.12 -23.72 -23.15
C SER A 132 62.33 -23.86 -21.81
N SER A 133 61.72 -25.05 -21.66
CA SER A 133 61.24 -25.79 -20.46
C SER A 133 62.39 -26.24 -19.52
N PRO A 134 62.22 -27.00 -18.39
CA PRO A 134 61.04 -27.73 -17.88
C PRO A 134 60.77 -27.73 -16.33
N ALA A 135 59.74 -28.52 -15.96
CA ALA A 135 59.15 -28.95 -14.66
C ALA A 135 60.16 -29.55 -13.62
N PRO A 136 59.80 -30.10 -12.41
CA PRO A 136 58.47 -30.61 -11.99
C PRO A 136 58.03 -30.61 -10.48
N ALA A 137 56.76 -31.01 -10.30
CA ALA A 137 56.15 -32.02 -9.38
C ALA A 137 55.97 -31.85 -7.84
N SER A 138 54.72 -32.18 -7.43
CA SER A 138 54.26 -33.05 -6.30
C SER A 138 54.55 -32.63 -4.84
N SER A 139 53.79 -32.95 -3.77
CA SER A 139 52.68 -33.89 -3.50
C SER A 139 52.07 -33.62 -2.11
N SER A 140 50.75 -33.86 -2.02
CA SER A 140 49.87 -34.39 -0.96
C SER A 140 50.28 -34.62 0.53
N SER A 141 49.20 -34.62 1.36
CA SER A 141 48.95 -35.40 2.61
C SER A 141 49.41 -34.74 3.93
N SER A 142 48.74 -34.78 5.09
CA SER A 142 47.57 -35.51 5.60
C SER A 142 47.21 -34.99 7.02
N ARG A 143 45.92 -35.16 7.40
CA ARG A 143 45.33 -35.41 8.76
C ARG A 143 46.15 -35.18 10.05
N ALA A 144 45.51 -34.61 11.07
CA ALA A 144 45.04 -35.34 12.28
C ALA A 144 44.33 -34.43 13.31
N SER A 145 43.40 -35.04 14.05
CA SER A 145 42.50 -34.48 15.06
C SER A 145 43.08 -34.50 16.48
N SER A 146 42.49 -33.71 17.40
CA SER A 146 42.26 -34.03 18.84
C SER A 146 41.45 -32.88 19.47
N SER A 147 40.21 -33.06 19.96
CA SER A 147 39.77 -33.52 21.30
C SER A 147 40.57 -32.86 22.44
N SER A 148 40.00 -32.13 23.40
CA SER A 148 39.06 -32.62 24.42
C SER A 148 38.46 -31.46 25.25
N ALA A 149 37.29 -31.73 25.86
CA ALA A 149 36.50 -30.86 26.75
C ALA A 149 36.98 -30.93 28.24
N PRO A 150 36.13 -30.76 29.28
CA PRO A 150 35.52 -29.53 29.84
C PRO A 150 35.73 -29.41 31.39
N ALA A 151 35.24 -28.33 32.02
CA ALA A 151 34.63 -28.29 33.38
C ALA A 151 34.35 -26.82 33.75
N SER A 152 33.12 -26.34 33.96
CA SER A 152 32.11 -26.63 34.99
C SER A 152 32.34 -25.91 36.33
N SER A 153 31.31 -25.14 36.70
CA SER A 153 30.68 -25.04 38.02
C SER A 153 31.02 -23.85 38.95
N SER A 154 29.97 -23.04 39.17
CA SER A 154 29.40 -22.55 40.45
C SER A 154 30.33 -21.80 41.43
N SER A 155 29.97 -20.64 42.00
CA SER A 155 28.80 -20.46 42.87
C SER A 155 28.61 -18.97 43.22
N ALA A 156 27.35 -18.52 43.35
CA ALA A 156 26.93 -17.36 44.18
C ALA A 156 27.06 -17.73 45.69
N PRO A 157 26.67 -16.92 46.73
CA PRO A 157 25.81 -15.73 46.80
C PRO A 157 26.46 -14.60 47.67
N ALA A 158 25.87 -13.50 48.17
CA ALA A 158 24.51 -13.18 48.62
C ALA A 158 24.38 -11.65 48.94
N SER A 159 23.14 -11.15 48.89
CA SER A 159 22.50 -10.17 49.81
C SER A 159 23.11 -8.76 50.00
N SER A 160 22.38 -7.63 49.92
CA SER A 160 21.24 -7.30 50.78
C SER A 160 20.67 -5.89 50.48
N SER A 161 19.35 -5.78 50.52
CA SER A 161 18.47 -4.68 51.00
C SER A 161 18.88 -3.20 50.87
N SER A 162 18.01 -2.38 50.27
CA SER A 162 17.11 -1.43 50.98
C SER A 162 16.38 -0.48 50.01
N ALA A 163 15.07 -0.36 50.15
CA ALA A 163 14.25 0.82 49.80
C ALA A 163 13.76 1.44 51.13
N PRO A 164 13.08 2.60 51.20
CA PRO A 164 12.54 3.45 50.12
C PRO A 164 12.79 4.97 50.34
N THR A 165 12.39 5.83 49.39
CA THR A 165 11.74 7.13 49.70
C THR A 165 11.17 7.77 48.44
N SER A 166 9.95 8.24 48.59
CA SER A 166 9.13 9.00 47.65
C SER A 166 9.48 10.48 47.65
N SER A 167 9.56 11.10 46.48
CA SER A 167 9.13 12.49 46.29
C SER A 167 8.96 12.85 44.82
N SER A 168 7.75 13.26 44.50
CA SER A 168 7.29 14.04 43.35
C SER A 168 8.29 15.09 42.86
N SER A 169 8.43 15.24 41.53
CA SER A 169 8.83 16.50 40.90
C SER A 169 8.39 16.56 39.44
N SER A 170 7.59 17.59 39.18
CA SER A 170 7.26 18.23 37.90
C SER A 170 8.38 18.20 36.86
N ARG A 171 8.04 17.82 35.62
CA ARG A 171 8.88 18.01 34.44
C ARG A 171 8.36 19.17 33.61
N ALA A 172 9.14 20.25 33.60
CA ALA A 172 9.21 21.18 32.49
C ALA A 172 10.68 21.33 32.08
N SER A 173 10.86 21.46 30.76
CA SER A 173 12.02 22.03 30.06
C SER A 173 13.16 21.10 29.61
N SER A 174 13.17 20.91 28.29
CA SER A 174 14.28 21.16 27.35
C SER A 174 15.63 20.45 27.56
N SER A 175 16.07 19.74 26.52
CA SER A 175 17.39 20.01 25.92
C SER A 175 17.54 19.34 24.55
N SER A 176 18.11 20.13 23.67
CA SER A 176 18.50 19.93 22.28
C SER A 176 19.59 18.87 22.09
N VAL A 177 19.52 18.12 20.98
CA VAL A 177 20.71 17.51 20.35
C VAL A 177 20.66 17.67 18.82
N SER A 178 21.83 17.99 18.28
CA SER A 178 22.09 18.59 16.99
C SER A 178 21.89 17.67 15.79
N ALA A 179 21.40 18.27 14.71
CA ALA A 179 21.31 17.71 13.36
C ALA A 179 22.69 17.58 12.71
N SER A 180 22.93 16.43 12.08
CA SER A 180 23.98 16.25 11.08
C SER A 180 23.34 16.12 9.71
N SER A 181 23.63 17.12 8.87
CA SER A 181 23.19 17.35 7.51
C SER A 181 23.64 16.26 6.53
N SER A 182 22.68 15.70 5.79
CA SER A 182 22.91 15.20 4.44
C SER A 182 21.83 15.82 3.54
N ALA A 183 22.29 16.41 2.44
CA ALA A 183 21.58 17.41 1.66
C ALA A 183 20.24 16.91 1.10
N VAL A 184 19.17 17.58 1.54
CA VAL A 184 17.83 17.54 0.95
C VAL A 184 17.87 18.31 -0.38
N PRO A 185 17.37 17.79 -1.50
CA PRO A 185 17.06 18.63 -2.65
C PRO A 185 15.91 19.57 -2.24
N SER A 186 16.25 20.83 -1.99
CA SER A 186 15.30 21.90 -1.76
C SER A 186 14.55 22.22 -3.05
N SER A 187 13.32 21.72 -3.19
CA SER A 187 12.20 22.36 -3.91
C SER A 187 11.02 21.40 -3.96
N GLY A 188 10.15 21.52 -2.96
CA GLY A 188 8.92 20.76 -2.82
C GLY A 188 8.19 21.16 -1.54
N VAL A 189 8.16 22.47 -1.28
CA VAL A 189 7.39 23.06 -0.19
C VAL A 189 5.91 22.99 -0.61
N TYR A 190 5.06 22.43 0.26
CA TYR A 190 3.59 22.44 0.25
C TYR A 190 2.96 23.19 -0.93
N ALA A 191 2.49 22.46 -1.95
CA ALA A 191 2.09 23.02 -3.25
C ALA A 191 0.92 24.04 -3.23
N TYR A 192 0.33 24.35 -2.08
CA TYR A 192 -0.81 25.28 -1.98
C TYR A 192 -0.69 26.30 -0.84
N LEU A 193 0.37 26.26 -0.04
CA LEU A 193 0.67 27.34 0.88
C LEU A 193 1.49 28.37 0.10
N ASP A 194 0.96 29.58 0.02
CA ASP A 194 1.64 30.74 -0.58
C ASP A 194 1.53 30.92 -2.11
N GLU A 195 0.71 30.13 -2.81
CA GLU A 195 0.40 30.38 -4.23
C GLU A 195 -0.31 31.72 -4.42
N LYS A 196 0.04 32.47 -5.46
CA LYS A 196 -0.55 33.81 -5.68
C LYS A 196 -2.03 33.72 -6.05
N CYS A 197 -2.86 34.48 -5.35
CA CYS A 197 -4.31 34.55 -5.56
C CYS A 197 -4.84 35.99 -5.41
N GLY A 198 -6.10 36.19 -5.76
CA GLY A 198 -6.80 37.46 -5.59
C GLY A 198 -6.97 38.27 -6.88
N PRO A 199 -7.47 39.51 -6.77
CA PRO A 199 -7.98 40.30 -7.90
C PRO A 199 -6.95 40.66 -8.97
N THR A 200 -5.66 40.67 -8.62
CA THR A 200 -4.56 41.01 -9.54
C THR A 200 -4.09 39.84 -10.41
N VAL A 201 -4.42 38.60 -10.05
CA VAL A 201 -3.89 37.38 -10.70
C VAL A 201 -4.89 36.80 -11.72
N GLY A 202 -6.18 37.14 -11.63
CA GLY A 202 -7.19 36.90 -12.68
C GLY A 202 -7.54 35.42 -12.94
N LYS A 203 -8.68 34.99 -12.35
CA LYS A 203 -9.30 33.64 -12.35
C LYS A 203 -8.66 32.61 -11.40
N LYS A 204 -9.33 32.37 -10.25
CA LYS A 204 -9.18 31.22 -9.33
C LYS A 204 -7.75 30.61 -9.28
N ALA A 205 -6.79 31.41 -8.85
CA ALA A 205 -5.38 31.17 -9.14
C ALA A 205 -4.67 30.06 -8.34
N ALA A 206 -5.40 29.24 -7.57
CA ALA A 206 -4.93 27.92 -7.16
C ALA A 206 -5.92 26.86 -7.68
N PRO A 207 -5.47 25.82 -8.41
CA PRO A 207 -6.34 24.71 -8.84
C PRO A 207 -6.96 24.06 -7.60
N GLY A 208 -8.26 24.22 -7.37
CA GLY A 208 -8.89 23.79 -6.10
C GLY A 208 -9.83 24.81 -5.46
N MET A 209 -9.61 26.11 -5.70
CA MET A 209 -10.36 27.14 -4.97
C MET A 209 -11.84 27.20 -5.40
N SER A 210 -12.71 26.87 -4.45
CA SER A 210 -14.16 27.10 -4.51
C SER A 210 -14.60 27.84 -3.25
N ALA A 211 -15.87 28.28 -3.20
CA ALA A 211 -16.42 28.86 -1.97
C ALA A 211 -16.50 27.85 -0.81
N ASP A 212 -16.31 26.56 -1.12
CA ASP A 212 -16.50 25.43 -0.21
C ASP A 212 -15.20 24.63 0.03
N SER A 213 -14.08 25.00 -0.59
CA SER A 213 -12.81 24.26 -0.50
C SER A 213 -12.05 24.40 0.81
N GLY A 214 -12.52 25.23 1.75
CA GLY A 214 -11.78 25.57 2.99
C GLY A 214 -10.51 26.42 2.77
N LEU A 215 -9.98 26.46 1.54
CA LEU A 215 -8.92 27.35 1.09
C LEU A 215 -9.36 28.81 1.08
N CYS A 216 -8.44 29.68 1.47
CA CYS A 216 -8.65 31.10 1.49
C CYS A 216 -7.49 31.86 0.86
N CYS A 217 -7.82 32.87 0.07
CA CYS A 217 -6.86 33.87 -0.35
C CYS A 217 -6.64 34.90 0.77
N SER A 218 -5.44 34.93 1.35
CA SER A 218 -5.03 35.89 2.37
C SER A 218 -4.98 37.32 1.82
N ALA A 219 -4.88 38.31 2.72
CA ALA A 219 -4.71 39.71 2.33
C ALA A 219 -3.37 39.95 1.62
N ALA A 220 -2.38 39.07 1.82
CA ALA A 220 -1.09 39.10 1.11
C ALA A 220 -1.20 38.58 -0.35
N GLY A 221 -2.40 38.19 -0.78
CA GLY A 221 -2.63 37.65 -2.12
C GLY A 221 -2.03 36.27 -2.28
N THR A 222 -2.07 35.46 -1.22
CA THR A 222 -1.62 34.08 -1.23
C THR A 222 -2.68 33.11 -0.74
N ALA A 223 -2.83 31.96 -1.40
CA ALA A 223 -3.78 30.92 -1.02
C ALA A 223 -3.23 30.10 0.15
N GLY A 224 -4.11 29.71 1.07
CA GLY A 224 -3.78 28.83 2.17
C GLY A 224 -4.95 28.59 3.10
N TYR A 225 -4.74 27.72 4.08
CA TYR A 225 -5.76 27.26 5.03
C TYR A 225 -5.33 27.45 6.50
N THR A 226 -4.15 28.04 6.74
CA THR A 226 -3.64 28.29 8.11
C THR A 226 -4.37 29.46 8.76
N ASP A 227 -4.26 29.57 10.09
CA ASP A 227 -4.75 30.70 10.87
C ASP A 227 -4.28 32.06 10.32
N ALA A 228 -3.05 32.14 9.80
CA ALA A 228 -2.53 33.34 9.15
C ALA A 228 -3.30 33.73 7.86
N HIS A 229 -3.76 32.74 7.11
CA HIS A 229 -4.60 32.94 5.92
C HIS A 229 -6.06 33.21 6.30
N CYS A 230 -6.53 32.58 7.38
CA CYS A 230 -7.94 32.53 7.74
C CYS A 230 -8.43 33.60 8.71
N LEU A 231 -7.64 33.97 9.72
CA LEU A 231 -8.15 34.76 10.85
C LEU A 231 -8.15 36.27 10.60
N ASN A 232 -7.36 36.79 9.65
CA ASN A 232 -7.19 38.24 9.45
C ASN A 232 -7.06 38.72 8.00
N GLY A 233 -7.30 37.86 7.01
CA GLY A 233 -7.00 38.23 5.62
C GLY A 233 -7.88 37.60 4.57
N CYS A 234 -8.96 36.91 4.95
CA CYS A 234 -9.67 36.11 3.97
C CYS A 234 -10.49 36.93 2.99
N GLN A 235 -10.03 36.98 1.74
CA GLN A 235 -10.75 37.61 0.65
C GLN A 235 -11.92 36.71 0.25
N THR A 236 -13.13 37.00 0.75
CA THR A 236 -14.32 36.13 0.59
C THR A 236 -14.79 35.91 -0.85
N ALA A 237 -14.34 36.77 -1.79
CA ALA A 237 -14.55 36.58 -3.22
C ALA A 237 -13.59 35.54 -3.84
N TRP A 238 -12.58 35.10 -3.08
CA TRP A 238 -11.45 34.28 -3.49
C TRP A 238 -11.17 33.14 -2.50
N GLY A 239 -12.21 32.65 -1.82
CA GLY A 239 -12.16 31.54 -0.84
C GLY A 239 -12.96 31.85 0.42
N ARG A 240 -13.23 30.84 1.24
CA ARG A 240 -13.83 31.01 2.57
C ARG A 240 -13.17 30.06 3.56
N CYS A 241 -12.65 30.63 4.64
CA CYS A 241 -12.28 29.85 5.82
C CYS A 241 -13.51 29.44 6.61
N GLY A 242 -13.42 28.29 7.27
CA GLY A 242 -14.37 27.92 8.32
C GLY A 242 -15.69 27.31 7.84
N LYS A 243 -15.66 26.43 6.83
CA LYS A 243 -16.77 25.46 6.68
C LYS A 243 -16.44 24.04 7.06
N VAL A 244 -15.16 23.72 7.27
CA VAL A 244 -14.81 22.43 7.85
C VAL A 244 -13.51 22.49 8.61
N ASN A 245 -13.61 22.13 9.89
CA ASN A 245 -12.49 21.60 10.62
C ASN A 245 -12.69 20.09 10.55
N PRO A 246 -12.12 19.40 9.54
CA PRO A 246 -12.33 17.98 9.36
C PRO A 246 -11.94 17.26 10.64
N VAL A 247 -12.92 16.59 11.26
CA VAL A 247 -12.73 15.96 12.56
C VAL A 247 -12.07 14.61 12.34
N VAL A 248 -10.89 14.45 12.91
CA VAL A 248 -10.24 13.15 13.04
C VAL A 248 -10.63 12.55 14.39
N ARG A 249 -11.14 11.32 14.39
CA ARG A 249 -11.50 10.59 15.61
C ARG A 249 -10.42 9.57 15.95
N ASP A 250 -9.89 9.65 17.17
CA ASP A 250 -8.93 8.67 17.70
C ASP A 250 -9.64 7.48 18.37
N ARG A 251 -10.89 7.64 18.79
CA ARG A 251 -11.62 6.68 19.62
C ARG A 251 -13.11 6.61 19.26
N CYS A 252 -13.80 5.59 19.75
CA CYS A 252 -15.27 5.49 19.64
C CYS A 252 -15.98 6.65 20.33
N SER A 253 -17.09 7.09 19.75
CA SER A 253 -17.97 8.08 20.39
C SER A 253 -19.09 7.44 21.21
N LYS A 254 -19.41 6.17 20.95
CA LYS A 254 -20.39 5.39 21.71
C LYS A 254 -19.70 4.67 22.88
N ALA A 255 -20.22 4.85 24.08
CA ALA A 255 -19.74 4.11 25.25
C ALA A 255 -20.15 2.63 25.18
N GLY A 256 -19.32 1.76 25.72
CA GLY A 256 -19.56 0.31 25.70
C GLY A 256 -19.22 -0.35 24.38
N THR A 257 -18.37 0.26 23.54
CA THR A 257 -17.96 -0.29 22.25
C THR A 257 -16.45 -0.36 22.13
N PHE A 258 -15.98 -1.43 21.48
CA PHE A 258 -14.58 -1.68 21.20
C PHE A 258 -14.40 -1.96 19.71
N ALA A 259 -13.78 -1.04 18.97
CA ALA A 259 -13.48 -1.23 17.55
C ALA A 259 -12.12 -1.91 17.39
N LEU A 260 -12.14 -3.21 17.11
CA LEU A 260 -10.96 -3.96 16.70
C LEU A 260 -10.71 -3.69 15.20
N THR A 261 -9.58 -3.07 14.88
CA THR A 261 -9.27 -2.65 13.51
C THR A 261 -7.91 -3.15 13.03
N PHE A 262 -7.80 -3.39 11.71
CA PHE A 262 -6.63 -3.93 11.04
C PHE A 262 -6.30 -3.13 9.76
N ASP A 263 -5.05 -2.72 9.62
CA ASP A 263 -4.55 -1.92 8.51
C ASP A 263 -3.69 -2.78 7.56
N ASP A 264 -3.29 -2.18 6.45
CA ASP A 264 -2.37 -2.68 5.43
C ASP A 264 -2.83 -3.82 4.52
N GLY A 265 -3.89 -4.53 4.91
CA GLY A 265 -4.47 -5.63 4.17
C GLY A 265 -5.14 -5.24 2.84
N PRO A 266 -5.64 -6.23 2.09
CA PRO A 266 -5.63 -7.65 2.42
C PRO A 266 -4.25 -8.29 2.19
N SER A 267 -4.00 -9.36 2.93
CA SER A 267 -2.82 -10.22 2.83
C SER A 267 -3.22 -11.69 2.68
N VAL A 268 -2.23 -12.56 2.54
CA VAL A 268 -2.43 -14.02 2.58
C VAL A 268 -2.92 -14.53 3.96
N LEU A 269 -2.80 -13.71 5.00
CA LEU A 269 -3.20 -14.02 6.38
C LEU A 269 -4.66 -13.62 6.66
N THR A 270 -5.16 -12.59 5.97
CA THR A 270 -6.50 -12.02 6.19
C THR A 270 -7.61 -13.06 6.16
N GLN A 271 -7.55 -14.06 5.27
CA GLN A 271 -8.60 -15.10 5.21
C GLN A 271 -8.66 -15.96 6.49
N GLY A 272 -7.50 -16.26 7.09
CA GLY A 272 -7.43 -17.02 8.34
C GLY A 272 -7.99 -16.22 9.51
N LEU A 273 -7.60 -14.95 9.61
CA LEU A 273 -8.15 -14.00 10.58
C LEU A 273 -9.67 -13.84 10.43
N LEU A 274 -10.15 -13.64 9.21
CA LEU A 274 -11.58 -13.54 8.90
C LEU A 274 -12.37 -14.77 9.38
N ASN A 275 -11.86 -15.98 9.10
CA ASN A 275 -12.49 -17.22 9.54
C ASN A 275 -12.58 -17.29 11.07
N TYR A 276 -11.50 -16.90 11.77
CA TYR A 276 -11.48 -16.86 13.22
C TYR A 276 -12.50 -15.87 13.79
N LEU A 277 -12.52 -14.63 13.30
CA LEU A 277 -13.45 -13.59 13.79
C LEU A 277 -14.91 -13.99 13.56
N ASN A 278 -15.23 -14.56 12.39
CA ASN A 278 -16.55 -15.09 12.09
C ASN A 278 -16.94 -16.24 13.03
N ALA A 279 -16.04 -17.18 13.30
CA ALA A 279 -16.27 -18.26 14.26
C ALA A 279 -16.49 -17.75 15.69
N GLN A 280 -15.88 -16.60 16.02
CA GLN A 280 -16.10 -15.91 17.29
C GLN A 280 -17.34 -15.00 17.29
N ASN A 281 -18.08 -14.86 16.18
CA ASN A 281 -19.16 -13.90 16.04
C ASN A 281 -18.73 -12.47 16.43
N ILE A 282 -17.52 -12.08 16.02
CA ILE A 282 -16.94 -10.76 16.25
C ILE A 282 -16.95 -9.99 14.94
N LYS A 283 -17.31 -8.70 15.00
CA LYS A 283 -17.11 -7.76 13.88
C LYS A 283 -15.86 -6.93 14.12
N ALA A 284 -15.20 -6.58 13.02
CA ALA A 284 -13.94 -5.86 12.99
C ALA A 284 -13.96 -4.90 11.80
N THR A 285 -13.01 -3.98 11.76
CA THR A 285 -12.83 -3.03 10.66
C THR A 285 -11.48 -3.24 9.98
N PHE A 286 -11.46 -3.33 8.65
CA PHE A 286 -10.26 -3.50 7.85
C PHE A 286 -10.02 -2.24 7.01
N PHE A 287 -8.92 -1.54 7.25
CA PHE A 287 -8.46 -0.43 6.43
C PHE A 287 -7.58 -0.99 5.31
N VAL A 288 -8.15 -1.02 4.12
CA VAL A 288 -7.61 -1.78 2.99
C VAL A 288 -6.81 -0.89 2.05
N ASN A 289 -5.68 -1.40 1.59
CA ASN A 289 -4.92 -0.84 0.48
C ASN A 289 -5.23 -1.51 -0.86
N GLY A 290 -4.88 -0.83 -1.95
CA GLY A 290 -4.97 -1.38 -3.31
C GLY A 290 -3.77 -2.25 -3.68
N LEU A 291 -2.57 -1.75 -3.40
CA LEU A 291 -1.29 -2.38 -3.62
C LEU A 291 -0.29 -1.82 -2.61
N ASN A 292 -0.23 -2.43 -1.44
CA ASN A 292 0.72 -2.07 -0.40
C ASN A 292 2.11 -2.73 -0.63
N TRP A 293 3.04 -2.51 0.29
CA TRP A 293 4.41 -2.98 0.28
C TRP A 293 4.52 -4.50 0.47
N LYS A 294 5.75 -4.96 0.73
CA LYS A 294 6.03 -6.36 1.03
C LYS A 294 5.77 -6.59 2.53
N ASN A 295 5.30 -7.78 2.91
CA ASN A 295 5.19 -8.17 4.32
C ASN A 295 6.56 -7.95 5.00
N ALA A 296 6.59 -7.17 6.09
CA ALA A 296 7.84 -6.70 6.70
C ALA A 296 8.70 -7.85 7.27
N GLU A 297 8.06 -8.90 7.78
CA GLU A 297 8.72 -10.05 8.43
C GLU A 297 9.33 -11.03 7.41
N THR A 298 8.61 -11.30 6.33
CA THR A 298 8.96 -12.31 5.31
C THR A 298 9.57 -11.70 4.05
N ARG A 299 9.45 -10.38 3.88
CA ARG A 299 9.81 -9.61 2.67
C ARG A 299 9.10 -10.08 1.40
N ASN A 300 8.05 -10.89 1.51
CA ASN A 300 7.26 -11.35 0.37
C ASN A 300 6.33 -10.23 -0.10
N PRO A 301 6.18 -10.02 -1.43
CA PRO A 301 5.21 -9.05 -1.94
C PRO A 301 3.80 -9.43 -1.48
N LEU A 302 3.07 -8.45 -0.95
CA LEU A 302 1.66 -8.63 -0.67
C LEU A 302 0.91 -8.73 -2.00
N PRO A 303 0.00 -9.72 -2.15
CA PRO A 303 -0.89 -9.74 -3.32
C PRO A 303 -1.76 -8.48 -3.30
N GLY A 304 -1.83 -7.76 -4.43
CA GLY A 304 -2.69 -6.58 -4.52
C GLY A 304 -4.18 -6.93 -4.34
N LEU A 305 -4.98 -5.92 -4.01
CA LEU A 305 -6.41 -6.01 -3.71
C LEU A 305 -7.21 -6.89 -4.69
N TYR A 306 -6.96 -6.76 -6.01
CA TYR A 306 -7.68 -7.55 -7.01
C TYR A 306 -7.38 -9.06 -6.97
N ALA A 307 -6.19 -9.45 -6.50
CA ALA A 307 -5.83 -10.86 -6.31
C ALA A 307 -6.56 -11.46 -5.10
N LEU A 308 -6.81 -10.65 -4.07
CA LEU A 308 -7.49 -11.04 -2.83
C LEU A 308 -8.93 -10.51 -2.76
N ARG A 309 -9.52 -10.12 -3.90
CA ARG A 309 -10.88 -9.54 -3.96
C ARG A 309 -11.95 -10.41 -3.31
N ASN A 310 -11.79 -11.74 -3.39
CA ASN A 310 -12.72 -12.68 -2.78
C ASN A 310 -12.66 -12.62 -1.25
N VAL A 311 -11.48 -12.39 -0.67
CA VAL A 311 -11.30 -12.26 0.78
C VAL A 311 -11.94 -10.96 1.27
N VAL A 312 -11.69 -9.85 0.56
CA VAL A 312 -12.29 -8.54 0.89
C VAL A 312 -13.82 -8.56 0.75
N LYS A 313 -14.33 -9.19 -0.32
CA LYS A 313 -15.77 -9.38 -0.50
C LYS A 313 -16.37 -10.29 0.58
N ALA A 314 -15.67 -11.35 0.97
CA ALA A 314 -16.11 -12.24 2.05
C ALA A 314 -16.16 -11.52 3.41
N ALA A 315 -15.18 -10.67 3.71
CA ALA A 315 -15.19 -9.85 4.93
C ALA A 315 -16.38 -8.90 4.97
N TYR A 316 -16.65 -8.20 3.85
CA TYR A 316 -17.82 -7.34 3.71
C TYR A 316 -19.14 -8.13 3.84
N ASP A 317 -19.28 -9.26 3.14
CA ASP A 317 -20.49 -10.08 3.14
C ASP A 317 -20.76 -10.75 4.49
N SER A 318 -19.73 -11.01 5.29
CA SER A 318 -19.88 -11.49 6.66
C SER A 318 -20.06 -10.36 7.68
N GLY A 319 -20.23 -9.11 7.24
CA GLY A 319 -20.58 -7.96 8.07
C GLY A 319 -19.40 -7.32 8.81
N HIS A 320 -18.15 -7.61 8.43
CA HIS A 320 -17.03 -6.75 8.81
C HIS A 320 -17.07 -5.46 8.01
N GLN A 321 -16.46 -4.41 8.55
CA GLN A 321 -16.38 -3.14 7.88
C GLN A 321 -15.08 -3.04 7.08
N ILE A 322 -15.20 -2.73 5.79
CA ILE A 322 -14.09 -2.32 4.92
C ILE A 322 -14.03 -0.79 4.87
N CYS A 323 -12.85 -0.24 5.14
CA CYS A 323 -12.51 1.18 5.06
C CYS A 323 -11.30 1.41 4.13
N SER A 324 -11.08 2.65 3.73
CA SER A 324 -10.00 3.03 2.81
C SER A 324 -8.69 3.35 3.56
N HIS A 325 -7.55 2.90 3.00
CA HIS A 325 -6.22 3.21 3.53
C HIS A 325 -5.23 3.74 2.48
N THR A 326 -5.73 4.34 1.39
CA THR A 326 -4.99 4.69 0.13
C THR A 326 -4.65 3.49 -0.77
N TRP A 327 -4.30 3.75 -2.02
CA TRP A 327 -3.92 2.68 -2.94
C TRP A 327 -2.58 2.06 -2.56
N SER A 328 -1.54 2.87 -2.37
CA SER A 328 -0.14 2.44 -2.24
C SER A 328 0.47 2.67 -0.86
N HIS A 329 -0.35 3.01 0.13
CA HIS A 329 0.10 3.40 1.48
C HIS A 329 1.02 4.64 1.43
N THR A 330 0.61 5.64 0.62
CA THR A 330 1.34 6.91 0.49
C THR A 330 1.10 7.78 1.71
N ASP A 331 2.18 8.33 2.28
CA ASP A 331 2.09 9.39 3.29
C ASP A 331 1.46 10.65 2.66
N LEU A 332 0.26 11.00 3.12
CA LEU A 332 -0.53 12.08 2.56
C LEU A 332 0.10 13.46 2.76
N VAL A 333 0.95 13.65 3.79
CA VAL A 333 1.58 14.95 4.04
C VAL A 333 2.80 15.19 3.13
N THR A 334 3.26 14.16 2.42
CA THR A 334 4.42 14.24 1.51
C THR A 334 4.04 14.50 0.06
N VAL A 335 2.75 14.51 -0.26
CA VAL A 335 2.24 14.60 -1.62
C VAL A 335 1.20 15.71 -1.80
N ASP A 336 1.01 16.16 -3.03
CA ASP A 336 0.02 17.18 -3.36
C ASP A 336 -1.41 16.62 -3.48
N GLN A 337 -2.40 17.51 -3.59
CA GLN A 337 -3.81 17.17 -3.74
C GLN A 337 -4.05 16.19 -4.90
N TYR A 338 -3.34 16.35 -6.03
CA TYR A 338 -3.49 15.45 -7.17
C TYR A 338 -3.16 14.01 -6.77
N ASN A 339 -2.02 13.81 -6.10
CA ASN A 339 -1.57 12.50 -5.67
C ASN A 339 -2.44 11.92 -4.56
N ILE A 340 -2.92 12.72 -3.60
CA ILE A 340 -3.93 12.26 -2.62
C ILE A 340 -5.19 11.79 -3.34
N THR A 341 -5.70 12.59 -4.28
CA THR A 341 -6.90 12.25 -5.04
C THR A 341 -6.70 11.00 -5.89
N TYR A 342 -5.50 10.81 -6.45
CA TYR A 342 -5.10 9.63 -7.22
C TYR A 342 -5.13 8.36 -6.36
N GLU A 343 -4.48 8.41 -5.22
CA GLU A 343 -4.41 7.32 -4.24
C GLU A 343 -5.80 6.86 -3.80
N VAL A 344 -6.67 7.82 -3.47
CA VAL A 344 -8.02 7.56 -2.99
C VAL A 344 -8.96 7.10 -4.12
N SER A 345 -8.93 7.76 -5.28
CA SER A 345 -9.84 7.46 -6.40
C SER A 345 -9.61 6.07 -6.98
N ARG A 346 -8.35 5.62 -7.04
CA ARG A 346 -8.04 4.25 -7.51
C ARG A 346 -8.63 3.20 -6.60
N LEU A 347 -8.55 3.42 -5.29
CA LEU A 347 -9.09 2.50 -4.31
C LEU A 347 -10.62 2.53 -4.31
N ASN A 348 -11.25 3.69 -4.44
CA ASN A 348 -12.71 3.81 -4.61
C ASN A 348 -13.21 3.06 -5.85
N ASN A 349 -12.47 3.15 -6.96
CA ASN A 349 -12.80 2.40 -8.17
C ASN A 349 -12.64 0.88 -7.97
N ALA A 350 -11.70 0.42 -7.15
CA ALA A 350 -11.62 -1.00 -6.81
C ALA A 350 -12.78 -1.43 -5.91
N PHE A 351 -13.13 -0.63 -4.89
CA PHE A 351 -14.25 -0.92 -4.00
C PHE A 351 -15.57 -1.02 -4.74
N ARG A 352 -15.89 -0.10 -5.66
CA ARG A 352 -17.14 -0.21 -6.45
C ARG A 352 -17.19 -1.50 -7.29
N GLN A 353 -16.05 -1.99 -7.77
CA GLN A 353 -15.99 -3.21 -8.59
C GLN A 353 -16.10 -4.47 -7.75
N ILE A 354 -15.53 -4.47 -6.54
CA ILE A 354 -15.47 -5.64 -5.65
C ILE A 354 -16.71 -5.72 -4.77
N LEU A 355 -17.09 -4.61 -4.12
CA LEU A 355 -18.16 -4.52 -3.13
C LEU A 355 -19.50 -4.06 -3.71
N GLY A 356 -19.48 -3.34 -4.83
CA GLY A 356 -20.66 -2.67 -5.39
C GLY A 356 -21.00 -1.32 -4.73
N VAL A 357 -20.26 -0.95 -3.68
CA VAL A 357 -20.37 0.30 -2.92
C VAL A 357 -18.99 0.90 -2.68
N VAL A 358 -18.93 2.16 -2.23
CA VAL A 358 -17.69 2.85 -1.87
C VAL A 358 -17.69 3.14 -0.36
N PRO A 359 -16.69 2.67 0.40
CA PRO A 359 -16.50 3.05 1.80
C PRO A 359 -16.33 4.56 1.97
N THR A 360 -16.90 5.12 3.03
CA THR A 360 -16.73 6.53 3.44
C THR A 360 -15.98 6.67 4.77
N CYS A 361 -15.35 5.60 5.25
CA CYS A 361 -14.39 5.63 6.35
C CYS A 361 -12.95 5.53 5.83
N PHE A 362 -12.04 6.26 6.46
CA PHE A 362 -10.64 6.39 6.04
C PHE A 362 -9.70 6.47 7.24
N ARG A 363 -8.54 5.83 7.14
CA ARG A 363 -7.41 6.06 8.04
C ARG A 363 -6.20 6.54 7.24
N PRO A 364 -5.57 7.67 7.58
CA PRO A 364 -4.34 8.10 6.94
C PRO A 364 -3.19 7.13 7.21
N PRO A 365 -2.44 6.70 6.18
CA PRO A 365 -1.16 6.02 6.35
C PRO A 365 -0.28 6.72 7.39
N TYR A 366 0.37 5.94 8.25
CA TYR A 366 1.20 6.40 9.37
C TYR A 366 0.46 7.21 10.46
N GLY A 367 -0.85 7.42 10.33
CA GLY A 367 -1.60 8.37 11.16
C GLY A 367 -1.30 9.83 10.81
N ASP A 368 -0.54 10.08 9.75
CA ASP A 368 -0.09 11.41 9.36
C ASP A 368 -1.11 12.12 8.46
N TYR A 369 -1.47 13.32 8.86
CA TYR A 369 -2.38 14.18 8.12
C TYR A 369 -2.09 15.65 8.38
N ASP A 370 -2.48 16.49 7.43
CA ASP A 370 -2.45 17.94 7.54
C ASP A 370 -3.79 18.51 7.05
N LEU A 371 -3.96 19.82 7.14
CA LEU A 371 -5.21 20.46 6.72
C LEU A 371 -5.49 20.27 5.21
N ASN A 372 -4.44 20.11 4.39
CA ASN A 372 -4.59 19.84 2.97
C ASN A 372 -5.18 18.43 2.73
N SER A 373 -4.57 17.40 3.32
CA SER A 373 -5.03 16.02 3.15
C SER A 373 -6.44 15.83 3.69
N LEU A 374 -6.75 16.41 4.85
CA LEU A 374 -8.08 16.35 5.42
C LEU A 374 -9.14 17.07 4.56
N ALA A 375 -8.81 18.21 3.95
CA ALA A 375 -9.70 18.91 3.04
C ALA A 375 -9.99 18.08 1.77
N VAL A 376 -8.96 17.43 1.20
CA VAL A 376 -9.13 16.54 0.04
C VAL A 376 -9.98 15.33 0.41
N LEU A 377 -9.69 14.64 1.52
CA LEU A 377 -10.46 13.49 2.00
C LEU A 377 -11.91 13.87 2.25
N GLN A 378 -12.16 15.04 2.84
CA GLN A 378 -13.52 15.51 3.01
C GLN A 378 -14.23 15.77 1.68
N GLY A 379 -13.58 16.47 0.74
CA GLY A 379 -14.11 16.67 -0.60
C GLY A 379 -14.44 15.36 -1.32
N MET A 380 -13.71 14.28 -1.02
CA MET A 380 -13.94 12.94 -1.57
C MET A 380 -14.97 12.10 -0.78
N GLY A 381 -15.61 12.69 0.24
CA GLY A 381 -16.74 12.11 0.96
C GLY A 381 -16.37 11.33 2.22
N TYR A 382 -15.16 11.51 2.76
CA TYR A 382 -14.73 10.85 4.00
C TYR A 382 -14.95 11.69 5.27
N GLY A 383 -15.35 12.96 5.13
CA GLY A 383 -15.64 13.83 6.28
C GLY A 383 -17.00 13.51 6.93
N GLU A 384 -17.16 13.87 8.21
CA GLU A 384 -18.41 13.66 8.96
C GLU A 384 -19.63 14.31 8.28
N ASP A 385 -19.44 15.48 7.65
CA ASP A 385 -20.51 16.20 6.95
C ASP A 385 -21.07 15.44 5.74
N SER A 386 -20.24 14.58 5.13
CA SER A 386 -20.62 13.70 4.03
C SER A 386 -21.10 12.33 4.53
N GLY A 387 -21.25 12.16 5.85
CA GLY A 387 -21.60 10.89 6.48
C GLY A 387 -20.44 9.90 6.58
N GLY A 388 -19.20 10.35 6.36
CA GLY A 388 -17.99 9.55 6.49
C GLY A 388 -17.29 9.70 7.84
N ALA A 389 -16.10 9.11 7.97
CA ALA A 389 -15.22 9.32 9.10
C ALA A 389 -13.73 9.20 8.71
N ILE A 390 -12.91 10.13 9.19
CA ILE A 390 -11.45 10.02 9.18
C ILE A 390 -11.03 9.63 10.59
N VAL A 391 -10.30 8.53 10.73
CA VAL A 391 -10.00 7.96 12.05
C VAL A 391 -8.53 7.57 12.21
N THR A 392 -8.03 7.71 13.43
CA THR A 392 -6.75 7.16 13.89
C THR A 392 -7.04 6.07 14.93
N TRP A 393 -6.37 6.08 16.09
CA TRP A 393 -6.48 5.09 17.15
C TRP A 393 -6.12 5.71 18.50
N ASP A 394 -6.65 5.11 19.57
CA ASP A 394 -6.30 5.43 20.96
C ASP A 394 -5.75 4.20 21.72
N LEU A 395 -5.61 3.07 21.02
CA LEU A 395 -4.95 1.87 21.50
C LEU A 395 -3.99 1.31 20.44
N ASP A 396 -2.69 1.27 20.72
CA ASP A 396 -1.64 0.78 19.81
C ASP A 396 -0.70 -0.24 20.50
N PRO A 397 -0.78 -1.53 20.17
CA PRO A 397 0.14 -2.55 20.68
C PRO A 397 1.53 -2.52 20.03
N VAL A 398 1.76 -1.66 19.03
CA VAL A 398 2.99 -1.58 18.24
C VAL A 398 3.28 -2.91 17.52
N ASP A 399 2.23 -3.50 16.92
CA ASP A 399 2.34 -4.78 16.21
C ASP A 399 3.01 -4.66 14.83
N TRP A 400 3.03 -3.45 14.27
CA TRP A 400 3.74 -3.12 13.03
C TRP A 400 5.27 -3.18 13.17
N ASP A 401 5.79 -3.06 14.40
CA ASP A 401 7.22 -3.25 14.71
C ASP A 401 7.41 -4.23 15.89
N PRO A 402 7.24 -5.55 15.66
CA PRO A 402 7.46 -6.56 16.69
C PRO A 402 8.89 -6.56 17.26
N SER A 403 9.85 -5.90 16.59
CA SER A 403 11.24 -5.83 17.07
C SER A 403 11.44 -4.85 18.23
N GLN A 404 10.47 -3.95 18.47
CA GLN A 404 10.43 -3.14 19.70
C GLN A 404 10.00 -3.97 20.92
N HIS A 405 9.44 -5.15 20.70
CA HIS A 405 9.11 -6.14 21.73
C HIS A 405 10.21 -7.20 21.83
N GLY A 406 9.99 -8.25 22.62
CA GLY A 406 11.01 -9.27 22.86
C GLY A 406 11.56 -10.00 21.61
N ASN A 407 12.58 -10.83 21.82
CA ASN A 407 13.35 -11.43 20.72
C ASN A 407 12.73 -12.68 20.06
N THR A 408 11.51 -13.07 20.44
CA THR A 408 10.83 -14.26 19.89
C THR A 408 9.35 -13.96 19.67
N PRO A 409 8.67 -14.55 18.66
CA PRO A 409 7.26 -14.28 18.41
C PRO A 409 6.35 -14.48 19.63
N THR A 410 6.60 -15.51 20.45
CA THR A 410 5.84 -15.73 21.70
C THR A 410 5.98 -14.57 22.68
N VAL A 411 7.20 -14.05 22.85
CA VAL A 411 7.45 -12.92 23.77
C VAL A 411 6.90 -11.63 23.18
N GLN A 412 7.07 -11.41 21.87
CA GLN A 412 6.51 -10.26 21.16
C GLN A 412 4.99 -10.17 21.35
N ILE A 413 4.27 -11.28 21.11
CA ILE A 413 2.82 -11.32 21.30
C ILE A 413 2.45 -11.12 22.77
N ALA A 414 3.21 -11.68 23.72
CA ALA A 414 2.95 -11.48 25.15
C ALA A 414 3.14 -10.01 25.58
N ASP A 415 4.14 -9.33 25.02
CA ASP A 415 4.41 -7.91 25.26
C ASP A 415 3.32 -7.03 24.62
N MET A 416 2.92 -7.30 23.38
CA MET A 416 1.78 -6.64 22.73
C MET A 416 0.47 -6.81 23.52
N VAL A 417 0.19 -8.00 24.06
CA VAL A 417 -0.97 -8.24 24.94
C VAL A 417 -0.88 -7.46 26.24
N ARG A 418 0.33 -7.25 26.77
CA ARG A 418 0.55 -6.39 27.94
C ARG A 418 0.28 -4.93 27.60
N GLU A 419 0.73 -4.46 26.45
CA GLU A 419 0.45 -3.11 25.96
C GLU A 419 -1.06 -2.84 25.85
N PHE A 420 -1.83 -3.80 25.30
CA PHE A 420 -3.29 -3.75 25.30
C PHE A 420 -3.86 -3.55 26.72
N LYS A 421 -3.38 -4.32 27.70
CA LYS A 421 -3.87 -4.23 29.09
C LYS A 421 -3.51 -2.90 29.72
N ASP A 422 -2.30 -2.43 29.52
CA ASP A 422 -1.78 -1.20 30.13
C ASP A 422 -2.53 0.01 29.58
N GLN A 423 -2.79 0.05 28.27
CA GLN A 423 -3.56 1.12 27.63
C GLN A 423 -5.06 1.06 27.95
N ILE A 424 -5.64 -0.14 28.11
CA ILE A 424 -7.02 -0.29 28.62
C ILE A 424 -7.12 0.19 30.08
N GLY A 425 -6.10 -0.07 30.88
CA GLY A 425 -6.03 0.31 32.28
C GLY A 425 -7.22 -0.22 33.09
N SER A 426 -7.89 0.69 33.80
CA SER A 426 -9.05 0.34 34.66
C SER A 426 -10.41 0.52 33.98
N VAL A 427 -10.44 0.83 32.67
CA VAL A 427 -11.68 1.06 31.93
C VAL A 427 -12.54 -0.20 31.95
N GLN A 428 -13.78 -0.04 32.41
CA GLN A 428 -14.75 -1.13 32.44
C GLN A 428 -15.39 -1.31 31.06
N PRO A 429 -15.81 -2.52 30.68
CA PRO A 429 -16.39 -2.80 29.37
C PRO A 429 -17.54 -1.85 28.99
N GLY A 430 -18.45 -1.54 29.94
CA GLY A 430 -19.58 -0.64 29.71
C GLY A 430 -19.21 0.83 29.49
N ALA A 431 -17.98 1.23 29.82
CA ALA A 431 -17.43 2.56 29.58
C ALA A 431 -16.41 2.58 28.43
N SER A 432 -16.21 1.45 27.74
CA SER A 432 -15.23 1.32 26.66
C SER A 432 -15.54 2.26 25.49
N THR A 433 -14.49 2.87 24.94
CA THR A 433 -14.55 3.67 23.72
C THR A 433 -13.35 3.44 22.81
N PHE A 434 -12.71 2.27 22.86
CA PHE A 434 -11.41 2.09 22.19
C PHE A 434 -11.53 1.85 20.68
N THR A 435 -10.60 2.43 19.92
CA THR A 435 -10.29 2.11 18.53
C THR A 435 -8.84 1.65 18.46
N THR A 436 -8.62 0.38 18.14
CA THR A 436 -7.26 -0.21 18.14
C THR A 436 -6.57 -0.04 16.80
N LEU A 437 -5.26 0.17 16.76
CA LEU A 437 -4.43 -0.05 15.58
C LEU A 437 -3.85 -1.47 15.62
N ASN A 438 -4.04 -2.26 14.57
CA ASN A 438 -3.33 -3.53 14.36
C ASN A 438 -3.12 -3.70 12.84
N HIS A 439 -2.37 -4.70 12.42
CA HIS A 439 -2.02 -4.91 11.02
C HIS A 439 -2.12 -6.40 10.64
N ASP A 440 -3.08 -6.75 9.78
CA ASP A 440 -3.33 -8.16 9.38
C ASP A 440 -2.37 -8.68 8.31
N VAL A 441 -1.30 -7.94 8.06
CA VAL A 441 -0.16 -8.33 7.22
C VAL A 441 0.95 -9.03 8.01
N HIS A 442 0.95 -8.96 9.36
CA HIS A 442 1.99 -9.53 10.23
C HIS A 442 1.64 -10.93 10.74
N ASN A 443 2.62 -11.83 10.79
CA ASN A 443 2.35 -13.19 11.25
C ASN A 443 2.07 -13.23 12.76
N THR A 444 2.76 -12.40 13.53
CA THR A 444 2.49 -12.21 14.97
C THR A 444 1.06 -11.74 15.25
N THR A 445 0.45 -11.00 14.33
CA THR A 445 -0.91 -10.46 14.47
C THR A 445 -2.01 -11.38 13.96
N ALA A 446 -1.81 -12.03 12.80
CA ALA A 446 -2.90 -12.63 12.02
C ALA A 446 -2.61 -14.00 11.39
N ASP A 447 -1.51 -14.70 11.72
CA ASP A 447 -1.25 -16.03 11.13
C ASP A 447 -2.07 -17.14 11.80
N PHE A 448 -3.20 -17.49 11.18
CA PHE A 448 -4.05 -18.63 11.56
C PHE A 448 -3.82 -19.87 10.66
N ARG A 449 -2.79 -19.86 9.81
CA ARG A 449 -2.52 -21.00 8.92
C ARG A 449 -1.94 -22.16 9.71
N THR A 450 -2.41 -23.36 9.40
CA THR A 450 -1.81 -24.59 9.90
C THR A 450 -0.46 -24.86 9.23
N THR A 451 0.36 -25.73 9.83
CA THR A 451 1.61 -26.20 9.21
C THR A 451 1.38 -26.81 7.82
N ALA A 452 0.22 -27.45 7.60
CA ALA A 452 -0.18 -28.00 6.31
C ALA A 452 -0.51 -26.93 5.24
N GLN A 453 -0.85 -25.70 5.65
CA GLN A 453 -1.16 -24.56 4.77
C GLN A 453 0.07 -23.66 4.50
N GLY A 454 1.28 -24.17 4.78
CA GLY A 454 2.52 -23.40 4.64
C GLY A 454 2.75 -22.37 5.75
N GLY A 455 2.11 -22.54 6.91
CA GLY A 455 2.47 -21.82 8.13
C GLY A 455 3.87 -22.24 8.58
N ASN A 456 4.87 -21.43 8.26
CA ASN A 456 6.26 -21.62 8.71
C ASN A 456 6.79 -20.37 9.44
N TYR A 457 5.89 -19.69 10.14
CA TYR A 457 6.18 -18.78 11.24
C TYR A 457 5.75 -19.52 12.51
N PRO A 458 6.47 -19.49 13.64
CA PRO A 458 6.27 -20.48 14.70
C PRO A 458 4.80 -20.61 15.05
N ASN A 459 4.31 -21.83 15.28
CA ASN A 459 2.90 -22.16 15.63
C ASN A 459 2.51 -21.51 16.98
N VAL A 460 2.45 -20.19 17.01
CA VAL A 460 2.06 -19.37 18.15
C VAL A 460 0.64 -18.89 17.91
N VAL A 461 -0.09 -18.69 19.01
CA VAL A 461 -1.42 -18.10 18.94
C VAL A 461 -1.24 -16.60 18.64
N PRO A 462 -1.78 -16.09 17.51
CA PRO A 462 -1.54 -14.71 17.09
C PRO A 462 -2.21 -13.69 18.02
N LEU A 463 -1.74 -12.44 17.99
CA LEU A 463 -2.22 -11.33 18.83
C LEU A 463 -3.75 -11.18 18.74
N ALA A 464 -4.32 -11.21 17.52
CA ALA A 464 -5.76 -11.07 17.34
C ALA A 464 -6.56 -12.09 18.15
N GLN A 465 -6.10 -13.34 18.21
CA GLN A 465 -6.74 -14.36 19.04
C GLN A 465 -6.53 -14.09 20.54
N LYS A 466 -5.32 -13.69 20.95
CA LYS A 466 -5.05 -13.38 22.37
C LYS A 466 -5.86 -12.21 22.91
N VAL A 467 -6.06 -11.17 22.12
CA VAL A 467 -6.88 -10.00 22.47
C VAL A 467 -8.34 -10.40 22.61
N VAL A 468 -8.86 -11.22 21.69
CA VAL A 468 -10.24 -11.73 21.79
C VAL A 468 -10.41 -12.63 23.02
N GLU A 469 -9.47 -13.53 23.30
CA GLU A 469 -9.46 -14.38 24.50
C GLU A 469 -9.39 -13.56 25.80
N LEU A 470 -8.69 -12.43 25.77
CA LEU A 470 -8.58 -11.52 26.91
C LEU A 470 -9.89 -10.75 27.16
N LEU A 471 -10.51 -10.21 26.11
CA LEU A 471 -11.57 -9.21 26.26
C LEU A 471 -12.97 -9.82 26.17
N LYS A 472 -13.24 -10.70 25.22
CA LYS A 472 -14.61 -11.20 24.98
C LYS A 472 -15.25 -11.87 26.21
N PRO A 473 -14.57 -12.74 26.98
CA PRO A 473 -15.16 -13.35 28.18
C PRO A 473 -15.47 -12.35 29.30
N ASN A 474 -14.82 -11.18 29.28
CA ASN A 474 -14.97 -10.12 30.26
C ASN A 474 -16.04 -9.10 29.87
N GLY A 475 -16.90 -9.40 28.88
CA GLY A 475 -18.06 -8.57 28.52
C GLY A 475 -17.75 -7.40 27.59
N TRP A 476 -16.57 -7.38 26.96
CA TRP A 476 -16.24 -6.37 25.96
C TRP A 476 -17.01 -6.60 24.67
N ASN A 477 -17.58 -5.52 24.13
CA ASN A 477 -18.46 -5.56 22.97
C ASN A 477 -17.71 -5.08 21.72
N PHE A 478 -17.28 -6.05 20.91
CA PHE A 478 -16.60 -5.79 19.64
C PHE A 478 -17.60 -5.37 18.57
N VAL A 479 -17.37 -4.20 17.96
CA VAL A 479 -18.26 -3.63 16.94
C VAL A 479 -17.48 -3.11 15.74
N THR A 480 -18.20 -2.84 14.66
CA THR A 480 -17.68 -2.10 13.51
C THR A 480 -17.42 -0.63 13.86
N LEU A 481 -16.60 0.07 13.06
CA LEU A 481 -16.27 1.47 13.29
C LEU A 481 -17.51 2.38 13.23
N ASP A 482 -18.45 2.15 12.32
CA ASP A 482 -19.69 2.96 12.28
C ASP A 482 -20.52 2.86 13.57
N GLU A 483 -20.70 1.65 14.11
CA GLU A 483 -21.35 1.42 15.40
C GLU A 483 -20.59 2.06 16.56
N CYS A 484 -19.26 1.94 16.54
CA CYS A 484 -18.34 2.61 17.47
C CYS A 484 -18.48 4.14 17.43
N MET A 485 -18.77 4.70 16.25
CA MET A 485 -19.07 6.12 16.05
C MET A 485 -20.55 6.49 16.33
N GLY A 486 -21.33 5.56 16.88
CA GLY A 486 -22.74 5.78 17.21
C GLY A 486 -23.66 5.86 15.97
N LYS A 487 -23.20 5.36 14.82
CA LYS A 487 -23.98 5.30 13.58
C LYS A 487 -24.58 3.91 13.39
N ALA A 488 -25.47 3.79 12.40
CA ALA A 488 -26.06 2.50 12.04
C ALA A 488 -25.02 1.61 11.34
N PRO A 489 -25.03 0.28 11.57
CA PRO A 489 -24.18 -0.65 10.84
C PRO A 489 -24.31 -0.48 9.32
N GLY A 490 -23.18 -0.38 8.62
CA GLY A 490 -23.15 -0.19 7.17
C GLY A 490 -23.42 1.24 6.70
N SER A 491 -23.44 2.22 7.60
CA SER A 491 -23.67 3.63 7.22
C SER A 491 -22.45 4.32 6.62
N PHE A 492 -21.23 3.77 6.81
CA PHE A 492 -20.03 4.28 6.15
C PHE A 492 -19.82 3.69 4.75
N TYR A 493 -20.90 3.56 3.99
CA TYR A 493 -20.89 3.19 2.58
C TYR A 493 -21.82 4.10 1.80
N ARG A 494 -21.41 4.45 0.58
CA ARG A 494 -22.25 5.16 -0.38
C ARG A 494 -22.33 4.42 -1.71
N PRO A 495 -23.41 4.63 -2.48
CA PRO A 495 -23.43 4.23 -3.88
C PRO A 495 -22.26 4.84 -4.65
N ALA A 496 -21.77 4.13 -5.66
CA ALA A 496 -20.79 4.67 -6.58
C ALA A 496 -21.39 5.84 -7.37
N THR A 497 -20.61 6.90 -7.54
CA THR A 497 -20.95 8.09 -8.31
C THR A 497 -20.23 8.08 -9.66
N LYS A 498 -20.56 9.05 -10.53
CA LYS A 498 -19.80 9.26 -11.78
C LYS A 498 -18.33 9.58 -11.49
N SER A 499 -18.06 10.33 -10.43
CA SER A 499 -16.72 10.73 -10.01
C SER A 499 -15.83 9.50 -9.75
N ASP A 500 -16.35 8.47 -9.08
CA ASP A 500 -15.60 7.23 -8.79
C ASP A 500 -15.23 6.43 -10.05
N THR A 501 -15.96 6.64 -11.15
CA THR A 501 -15.68 6.00 -12.44
C THR A 501 -14.70 6.85 -13.25
N VAL A 502 -14.94 8.16 -13.32
CA VAL A 502 -14.19 9.11 -14.14
C VAL A 502 -12.79 9.37 -13.58
N CYS A 503 -12.63 9.44 -12.27
CA CYS A 503 -11.35 9.71 -11.61
C CYS A 503 -10.40 8.52 -11.54
N SER A 504 -10.82 7.36 -12.03
CA SER A 504 -9.92 6.24 -12.30
C SER A 504 -9.08 6.44 -13.57
N ASP A 505 -9.41 7.42 -14.42
CA ASP A 505 -8.62 7.82 -15.59
C ASP A 505 -7.57 8.89 -15.21
N PRO A 506 -6.26 8.57 -15.28
CA PRO A 506 -5.18 9.51 -14.96
C PRO A 506 -5.23 10.79 -15.81
N ALA A 507 -5.69 10.71 -17.07
CA ALA A 507 -5.77 11.87 -17.94
C ALA A 507 -6.87 12.85 -17.50
N THR A 508 -7.96 12.33 -16.93
CA THR A 508 -9.03 13.16 -16.39
C THR A 508 -8.64 13.77 -15.04
N LEU A 509 -7.99 12.99 -14.17
CA LEU A 509 -7.47 13.49 -12.91
C LEU A 509 -6.45 14.61 -13.12
N ALA A 510 -5.54 14.46 -14.10
CA ALA A 510 -4.51 15.47 -14.40
C ALA A 510 -5.09 16.80 -14.91
N ARG A 511 -6.29 16.78 -15.52
CA ARG A 511 -6.96 17.99 -16.00
C ARG A 511 -7.71 18.73 -14.90
N ASN A 512 -8.35 18.01 -13.98
CA ASN A 512 -9.11 18.61 -12.89
C ASN A 512 -9.28 17.62 -11.70
N PRO A 513 -8.39 17.66 -10.70
CA PRO A 513 -8.50 16.81 -9.52
C PRO A 513 -9.81 16.99 -8.73
N ASN A 514 -10.37 18.20 -8.73
CA ASN A 514 -11.63 18.50 -8.03
C ASN A 514 -12.86 17.85 -8.69
N ALA A 515 -12.73 17.30 -9.90
CA ALA A 515 -13.79 16.51 -10.52
C ALA A 515 -14.11 15.23 -9.73
N CYS A 516 -13.25 14.86 -8.79
CA CYS A 516 -13.36 13.66 -7.97
C CYS A 516 -14.07 13.89 -6.63
N PHE A 517 -14.40 15.15 -6.33
CA PHE A 517 -15.12 15.50 -5.12
C PHE A 517 -16.61 15.13 -5.27
N VAL A 518 -17.27 14.83 -4.15
CA VAL A 518 -18.63 14.25 -4.10
C VAL A 518 -19.60 15.06 -3.25
#